data_AF-A0A9D1U311-F1
#
_entry.id   AF-A0A9D1U311-F1
#
_cell.length_a   1.000
_cell.length_b   1.000
_cell.length_c   1.000
_cell.angle_alpha   90.00
_cell.angle_beta   90.00
_cell.angle_gamma   90.00
#
_symmetry.space_group_name_H-M   'P 1'
#
loop_
_entity.id
_entity.type
_entity.pdbx_description
1 polymer ?
#
loop_
_entity_poly.entity_id
_entity_poly.type
_entity_poly.pdbx_seq_one_letter_code
_entity_poly.pdbx_strand_id
1 'polypeptide(L)'
;MNELKIFENPTFGQVRIVEREGEPWFVGKDVAQALGYKNPQEAIRTHVDEEDRGVSEILTPGGKQNIPIINESGLYSLVLSSKLPTAKAFKRWITSEVIPSIRKTGGYLMGQEQLSPSELMAKALMVAQKTLAERDARISALTVENQIMTPKAEYFDDLVDRNLLTSFRETAKQLEVKEKAFIAFLLEKKFIYRDKKGKLMPYAEKNNGLFEVKECFNDKTQWSGTQTMITPKGRETFRLLCQGI
;
A
#
# COMPACT_ATOMS: atom_id res chain seq x y z
N MET A 1 -15.45 5.81 -7.41
CA MET A 1 -16.17 4.80 -8.22
C MET A 1 -16.27 3.58 -7.33
N ASN A 2 -17.47 3.22 -6.87
CA ASN A 2 -17.61 2.05 -6.02
C ASN A 2 -17.70 0.82 -6.93
N GLU A 3 -16.75 -0.10 -6.80
CA GLU A 3 -16.77 -1.36 -7.52
C GLU A 3 -17.93 -2.23 -6.99
N LEU A 4 -18.75 -2.72 -7.92
CA LEU A 4 -19.84 -3.63 -7.60
C LEU A 4 -19.31 -5.06 -7.64
N LYS A 5 -19.28 -5.72 -6.48
CA LYS A 5 -18.86 -7.12 -6.33
C LYS A 5 -20.09 -8.00 -6.20
N ILE A 6 -20.11 -9.15 -6.87
CA ILE A 6 -21.21 -10.12 -6.76
C ILE A 6 -20.78 -11.20 -5.76
N PHE A 7 -21.60 -11.40 -4.73
CA PHE A 7 -21.42 -12.49 -3.77
C PHE A 7 -22.39 -13.61 -4.08
N GLU A 8 -21.85 -14.81 -4.35
CA GLU A 8 -22.62 -16.01 -4.58
C GLU A 8 -22.70 -16.85 -3.31
N ASN A 9 -23.92 -17.12 -2.85
CA ASN A 9 -24.17 -18.05 -1.76
C ASN A 9 -25.16 -19.13 -2.20
N PRO A 10 -24.90 -20.42 -1.94
CA PRO A 10 -25.82 -21.51 -2.31
C PRO A 10 -27.23 -21.37 -1.72
N THR A 11 -27.37 -20.65 -0.60
CA THR A 11 -28.63 -20.48 0.13
C THR A 11 -29.34 -19.16 -0.19
N PHE A 12 -28.58 -18.10 -0.50
CA PHE A 12 -29.11 -16.74 -0.73
C PHE A 12 -29.02 -16.28 -2.20
N GLY A 13 -28.45 -17.10 -3.08
CA GLY A 13 -28.25 -16.75 -4.49
C GLY A 13 -27.16 -15.69 -4.68
N GLN A 14 -27.27 -14.92 -5.76
CA GLN A 14 -26.38 -13.81 -6.10
C GLN A 14 -26.85 -12.52 -5.43
N VAL A 15 -26.04 -11.97 -4.53
CA VAL A 15 -26.28 -10.67 -3.89
C VAL A 15 -25.20 -9.69 -4.32
N ARG A 16 -25.61 -8.51 -4.80
CA ARG A 16 -24.67 -7.45 -5.18
C ARG A 16 -24.21 -6.67 -3.95
N ILE A 17 -22.91 -6.40 -3.89
CA ILE A 17 -22.23 -5.69 -2.82
C ILE A 17 -21.55 -4.45 -3.40
N VAL A 18 -21.63 -3.36 -2.66
CA VAL A 18 -20.96 -2.09 -2.91
C VAL A 18 -20.05 -1.81 -1.73
N GLU A 19 -18.78 -1.53 -2.00
CA GLU A 19 -17.84 -1.14 -0.94
C GLU A 19 -18.00 0.36 -0.65
N ARG A 20 -18.28 0.70 0.61
CA ARG A 20 -18.42 2.09 1.07
C ARG A 20 -17.68 2.25 2.39
N GLU A 21 -16.74 3.20 2.44
CA GLU A 21 -15.97 3.53 3.65
C GLU A 21 -15.20 2.32 4.24
N GLY A 22 -14.83 1.36 3.38
CA GLY A 22 -14.14 0.12 3.80
C GLY A 22 -15.06 -0.97 4.32
N GLU A 23 -16.37 -0.73 4.36
CA GLU A 23 -17.38 -1.71 4.78
C GLU A 23 -18.22 -2.20 3.59
N PRO A 24 -18.67 -3.48 3.62
CA PRO A 24 -19.55 -4.02 2.59
C PRO A 24 -20.99 -3.56 2.80
N TRP A 25 -21.58 -2.96 1.78
CA TRP A 25 -23.01 -2.63 1.71
C TRP A 25 -23.71 -3.51 0.67
N PHE A 26 -24.85 -4.08 1.04
CA PHE A 26 -25.59 -5.02 0.24
C PHE A 26 -26.74 -4.33 -0.50
N VAL A 27 -27.01 -4.71 -1.74
CA VAL A 27 -28.21 -4.24 -2.45
C VAL A 27 -29.45 -4.86 -1.79
N GLY A 28 -30.20 -4.03 -1.07
CA GLY A 28 -31.31 -4.49 -0.22
C GLY A 28 -32.42 -5.20 -1.02
N LYS A 29 -32.61 -4.83 -2.30
CA LYS A 29 -33.57 -5.50 -3.18
C LYS A 29 -33.22 -6.97 -3.37
N ASP A 30 -31.96 -7.28 -3.63
CA ASP A 30 -31.50 -8.64 -3.92
C ASP A 30 -31.62 -9.51 -2.65
N VAL A 31 -31.22 -8.95 -1.52
CA VAL A 31 -31.35 -9.58 -0.20
C VAL A 31 -32.82 -9.88 0.13
N ALA A 32 -33.71 -8.90 0.00
CA ALA A 32 -35.11 -9.09 0.35
C ALA A 32 -35.81 -10.08 -0.62
N GLN A 33 -35.42 -10.11 -1.91
CA GLN A 33 -35.89 -11.12 -2.86
C GLN A 33 -35.39 -12.52 -2.51
N ALA A 34 -34.11 -12.67 -2.17
CA ALA A 34 -33.54 -13.94 -1.71
C ALA A 34 -34.23 -14.45 -0.42
N LEU A 35 -34.65 -13.53 0.45
CA LEU A 35 -35.42 -13.81 1.66
C LEU A 35 -36.93 -13.96 1.43
N GLY A 36 -37.38 -13.99 0.16
CA GLY A 36 -38.76 -14.27 -0.24
C GLY A 36 -39.79 -13.22 0.19
N TYR A 37 -39.35 -11.99 0.45
CA TYR A 37 -40.28 -10.90 0.69
C TYR A 37 -41.03 -10.56 -0.60
N LYS A 38 -42.38 -10.53 -0.53
CA LYS A 38 -43.24 -10.15 -1.66
C LYS A 38 -42.94 -8.75 -2.18
N ASN A 39 -42.63 -7.82 -1.28
CA ASN A 39 -42.32 -6.45 -1.60
C ASN A 39 -40.97 -6.05 -0.97
N PRO A 40 -39.87 -6.09 -1.73
CA PRO A 40 -38.53 -5.78 -1.24
C PRO A 40 -38.39 -4.37 -0.64
N GLN A 41 -39.00 -3.36 -1.24
CA GLN A 41 -38.91 -1.97 -0.76
C GLN A 41 -39.63 -1.78 0.58
N GLU A 42 -40.81 -2.40 0.72
CA GLU A 42 -41.57 -2.38 1.97
C GLU A 42 -40.85 -3.15 3.08
N ALA A 43 -40.24 -4.29 2.75
CA ALA A 43 -39.47 -5.08 3.71
C ALA A 43 -38.29 -4.27 4.27
N ILE A 44 -37.52 -3.61 3.41
CA ILE A 44 -36.41 -2.74 3.83
C ILE A 44 -36.96 -1.59 4.70
N ARG A 45 -38.04 -0.93 4.29
CA ARG A 45 -38.59 0.21 5.04
C ARG A 45 -39.11 -0.18 6.43
N THR A 46 -39.67 -1.38 6.56
CA THR A 46 -40.36 -1.85 7.77
C THR A 46 -39.41 -2.55 8.75
N HIS A 47 -38.38 -3.23 8.24
CA HIS A 47 -37.52 -4.09 9.05
C HIS A 47 -36.08 -3.61 9.15
N VAL A 48 -35.68 -2.54 8.46
CA VAL A 48 -34.33 -1.96 8.53
C VAL A 48 -34.44 -0.54 9.05
N ASP A 49 -33.65 -0.26 10.08
CA ASP A 49 -33.55 1.05 10.70
C ASP A 49 -32.95 2.09 9.74
N GLU A 50 -33.18 3.37 10.02
CA GLU A 50 -32.75 4.44 9.13
C GLU A 50 -31.22 4.56 9.02
N GLU A 51 -30.52 4.22 10.09
CA GLU A 51 -29.06 4.25 10.17
C GLU A 51 -28.40 3.13 9.35
N ASP A 52 -29.14 2.03 9.16
CA ASP A 52 -28.67 0.82 8.49
C ASP A 52 -29.02 0.77 6.99
N ARG A 53 -29.71 1.81 6.48
CA ARG A 53 -30.14 1.93 5.08
C ARG A 53 -29.54 3.15 4.41
N GLY A 54 -29.16 2.99 3.15
CA GLY A 54 -28.59 4.03 2.33
C GLY A 54 -29.03 3.93 0.88
N VAL A 55 -28.56 4.87 0.06
CA VAL A 55 -28.78 4.87 -1.38
C VAL A 55 -27.43 4.98 -2.07
N SER A 56 -27.20 4.12 -3.06
CA SER A 56 -26.02 4.18 -3.91
C SER A 56 -26.43 4.40 -5.36
N GLU A 57 -25.74 5.33 -6.04
CA GLU A 57 -25.89 5.51 -7.48
C GLU A 57 -25.05 4.45 -8.19
N ILE A 58 -25.74 3.48 -8.80
CA ILE A 58 -25.11 2.34 -9.47
C ILE A 58 -25.43 2.43 -10.96
N LEU A 59 -24.42 2.21 -11.80
CA LEU A 59 -24.60 2.11 -13.25
C LEU A 59 -25.20 0.73 -13.57
N THR A 60 -26.45 0.71 -14.04
CA THR A 60 -27.11 -0.51 -14.53
C THR A 60 -27.23 -0.44 -16.06
N PRO A 61 -27.61 -1.56 -16.74
CA PRO A 61 -27.86 -1.54 -18.19
C PRO A 61 -28.92 -0.51 -18.63
N GLY A 62 -29.77 -0.04 -17.70
CA GLY A 62 -30.77 1.02 -17.92
C GLY A 62 -30.27 2.43 -17.58
N GLY A 63 -28.97 2.62 -17.33
CA GLY A 63 -28.39 3.91 -16.95
C GLY A 63 -28.05 4.01 -15.45
N LYS A 64 -27.74 5.22 -14.99
CA LYS A 64 -27.46 5.47 -13.57
C LYS A 64 -28.76 5.40 -12.78
N GLN A 65 -28.82 4.52 -11.78
CA GLN A 65 -30.00 4.32 -10.95
C GLN A 65 -29.62 4.40 -9.47
N ASN A 66 -30.50 5.04 -8.69
CA ASN A 66 -30.41 5.07 -7.24
C ASN A 66 -30.99 3.78 -6.68
N ILE A 67 -30.12 2.94 -6.11
CA ILE A 67 -30.48 1.63 -5.57
C ILE A 67 -30.38 1.66 -4.05
N PRO A 68 -31.42 1.19 -3.32
CA PRO A 68 -31.33 1.06 -1.87
C PRO A 68 -30.30 0.01 -1.49
N ILE A 69 -29.37 0.40 -0.63
CA ILE A 69 -28.34 -0.45 -0.05
C ILE A 69 -28.54 -0.53 1.46
N ILE A 70 -28.12 -1.63 2.07
CA ILE A 70 -28.17 -1.86 3.51
C ILE A 70 -26.80 -2.32 4.00
N ASN A 71 -26.41 -1.93 5.20
CA ASN A 71 -25.18 -2.45 5.82
C ASN A 71 -25.40 -3.87 6.39
N GLU A 72 -24.39 -4.43 7.04
CA GLU A 72 -24.47 -5.77 7.63
C GLU A 72 -25.51 -5.86 8.76
N SER A 73 -25.68 -4.80 9.57
CA SER A 73 -26.72 -4.72 10.60
C SER A 73 -28.12 -4.82 9.99
N GLY A 74 -28.41 -4.03 8.95
CA GLY A 74 -29.68 -4.06 8.24
C GLY A 74 -29.95 -5.40 7.54
N LEU A 75 -28.91 -6.06 7.03
CA LEU A 75 -29.00 -7.43 6.53
C LEU A 75 -29.48 -8.38 7.63
N TYR A 76 -28.87 -8.34 8.81
CA TYR A 76 -29.30 -9.17 9.94
C TYR A 76 -30.73 -8.88 10.37
N SER A 77 -31.13 -7.60 10.41
CA SER A 77 -32.51 -7.21 10.75
C SER A 77 -33.55 -7.82 9.81
N LEU A 78 -33.26 -7.86 8.50
CA LEU A 78 -34.11 -8.55 7.51
C LEU A 78 -34.15 -10.07 7.74
N VAL A 79 -33.00 -10.69 7.98
CA VAL A 79 -32.93 -12.14 8.16
C VAL A 79 -33.66 -12.58 9.44
N LEU A 80 -33.49 -11.84 10.54
CA LEU A 80 -34.12 -12.13 11.83
C LEU A 80 -35.65 -11.92 11.82
N SER A 81 -36.13 -11.03 10.95
CA SER A 81 -37.54 -10.70 10.74
C SER A 81 -38.22 -11.58 9.69
N SER A 82 -37.45 -12.28 8.85
CA SER A 82 -38.01 -13.12 7.78
C SER A 82 -38.69 -14.38 8.34
N LYS A 83 -39.78 -14.78 7.66
CA LYS A 83 -40.58 -15.96 8.01
C LYS A 83 -40.21 -17.20 7.19
N LEU A 84 -39.28 -17.09 6.25
CA LEU A 84 -38.89 -18.21 5.40
C LEU A 84 -38.19 -19.33 6.19
N PRO A 85 -38.36 -20.60 5.77
CA PRO A 85 -37.63 -21.73 6.37
C PRO A 85 -36.11 -21.56 6.36
N THR A 86 -35.55 -21.01 5.28
CA THR A 86 -34.10 -20.73 5.14
C THR A 86 -33.62 -19.68 6.15
N ALA A 87 -34.34 -18.56 6.26
CA ALA A 87 -34.05 -17.52 7.25
C ALA A 87 -34.21 -18.03 8.69
N LYS A 88 -35.20 -18.90 8.95
CA LYS A 88 -35.37 -19.57 10.24
C LYS A 88 -34.21 -20.50 10.57
N ALA A 89 -33.71 -21.27 9.60
CA ALA A 89 -32.54 -22.14 9.78
C ALA A 89 -31.29 -21.32 10.10
N PHE A 90 -31.04 -20.25 9.35
CA PHE A 90 -29.93 -19.33 9.60
C PHE A 90 -30.04 -18.63 10.96
N LYS A 91 -31.23 -18.12 11.31
CA LYS A 91 -31.52 -17.56 12.64
C LYS A 91 -31.25 -18.58 13.75
N ARG A 92 -31.68 -19.84 13.56
CA ARG A 92 -31.48 -20.91 14.54
C ARG A 92 -30.00 -21.23 14.72
N TRP A 93 -29.25 -21.32 13.63
CA TRP A 93 -27.81 -21.53 13.63
C TRP A 93 -27.07 -20.41 14.37
N ILE A 94 -27.31 -19.15 14.01
CA ILE A 94 -26.70 -18.00 14.70
C ILE A 94 -27.02 -18.01 16.20
N THR A 95 -28.29 -18.19 16.57
CA THR A 95 -28.75 -18.06 17.97
C THR A 95 -28.39 -19.25 18.84
N SER A 96 -28.27 -20.46 18.28
CA SER A 96 -28.02 -21.68 19.05
C SER A 96 -26.55 -22.07 19.09
N GLU A 97 -25.77 -21.65 18.10
CA GLU A 97 -24.40 -22.13 17.91
C GLU A 97 -23.39 -20.97 17.90
N VAL A 98 -23.54 -20.02 16.97
CA VAL A 98 -22.55 -18.95 16.75
C VAL A 98 -22.47 -18.02 17.97
N ILE A 99 -23.57 -17.37 18.36
CA ILE A 99 -23.59 -16.42 19.47
C ILE A 99 -23.20 -17.09 20.80
N PRO A 100 -23.75 -18.27 21.17
CA PRO A 100 -23.34 -18.95 22.39
C PRO A 100 -21.86 -19.34 22.40
N SER A 101 -21.29 -19.72 21.26
CA SER A 101 -19.86 -20.02 21.13
C SER A 101 -19.03 -18.78 21.37
N ILE A 102 -19.29 -17.69 20.65
CA ILE A 102 -18.59 -16.41 20.83
C ILE A 102 -18.68 -15.93 22.29
N ARG A 103 -19.86 -16.01 22.92
CA ARG A 103 -20.03 -15.62 24.33
C ARG A 103 -19.17 -16.46 25.29
N LYS A 104 -18.97 -17.76 25.01
CA LYS A 104 -18.25 -18.70 25.89
C LYS A 104 -16.74 -18.68 25.65
N THR A 105 -16.30 -18.60 24.40
CA THR A 105 -14.91 -18.79 24.00
C THR A 105 -14.25 -17.53 23.43
N GLY A 106 -15.02 -16.47 23.18
CA GLY A 106 -14.54 -15.24 22.55
C GLY A 106 -14.45 -15.30 21.02
N GLY A 107 -14.85 -16.41 20.38
CA GLY A 107 -14.80 -16.54 18.91
C GLY A 107 -15.61 -17.72 18.37
N TYR A 108 -15.89 -17.71 17.06
CA TYR A 108 -16.54 -18.81 16.34
C TYR A 108 -15.63 -19.29 15.20
N LEU A 109 -15.44 -20.60 15.10
CA LEU A 109 -14.59 -21.24 14.08
C LEU A 109 -15.43 -22.31 13.36
N MET A 110 -15.82 -22.02 12.12
CA MET A 110 -16.54 -22.99 11.28
C MET A 110 -15.73 -24.27 11.11
N GLY A 111 -16.38 -25.42 11.25
CA GLY A 111 -15.75 -26.74 11.05
C GLY A 111 -14.91 -27.25 12.23
N GLN A 112 -14.96 -26.58 13.38
CA GLN A 112 -14.25 -26.99 14.60
C GLN A 112 -15.19 -27.18 15.80
N GLU A 113 -16.51 -27.27 15.58
CA GLU A 113 -17.53 -27.54 16.59
C GLU A 113 -17.29 -28.84 17.39
N GLN A 114 -16.49 -29.75 16.86
CA GLN A 114 -16.14 -31.04 17.46
C GLN A 114 -14.72 -31.09 18.05
N LEU A 115 -13.90 -30.05 17.85
CA LEU A 115 -12.56 -30.03 18.41
C LEU A 115 -12.63 -29.62 19.88
N SER A 116 -11.98 -30.43 20.71
CA SER A 116 -11.80 -30.08 22.11
C SER A 116 -10.97 -28.80 22.25
N PRO A 117 -11.11 -28.05 23.36
CA PRO A 117 -10.32 -26.85 23.61
C PRO A 117 -8.80 -27.06 23.47
N SER A 118 -8.30 -28.26 23.77
CA SER A 118 -6.88 -28.61 23.62
C SER A 118 -6.44 -28.78 22.17
N GLU A 119 -7.29 -29.31 21.29
CA GLU A 119 -6.99 -29.46 19.86
C GLU A 119 -7.01 -28.11 19.12
N LEU A 120 -7.94 -27.22 19.52
CA LEU A 120 -7.96 -25.83 19.10
C LEU A 120 -6.67 -25.11 19.48
N MET A 121 -6.26 -25.25 20.74
CA MET A 121 -5.02 -24.65 21.23
C MET A 121 -3.79 -25.24 20.53
N ALA A 122 -3.75 -26.55 20.27
CA ALA A 122 -2.67 -27.21 19.55
C ALA A 122 -2.54 -26.72 18.11
N LYS A 123 -3.66 -26.56 17.37
CA LYS A 123 -3.64 -25.99 16.02
C LYS A 123 -3.20 -24.53 16.03
N ALA A 124 -3.68 -23.73 16.98
CA ALA A 124 -3.25 -22.34 17.12
C ALA A 124 -1.74 -22.25 17.40
N LEU A 125 -1.22 -23.12 18.28
CA LEU A 125 0.22 -23.19 18.57
C LEU A 125 1.03 -23.58 17.33
N MET A 126 0.54 -24.54 16.54
CA MET A 126 1.23 -25.01 15.33
C MET A 126 1.30 -23.91 14.26
N VAL A 127 0.21 -23.16 14.06
CA VAL A 127 0.20 -21.99 13.17
C VAL A 127 1.16 -20.92 13.70
N ALA A 128 1.14 -20.62 14.99
CA ALA A 128 2.05 -19.66 15.60
C ALA A 128 3.52 -20.08 15.41
N GLN A 129 3.88 -21.33 15.68
CA GLN A 129 5.22 -21.88 15.47
C GLN A 129 5.67 -21.78 14.02
N LYS A 130 4.79 -22.11 13.06
CA LYS A 130 5.10 -21.97 11.64
C LYS A 130 5.40 -20.52 11.27
N THR A 131 4.58 -19.58 11.74
CA THR A 131 4.81 -18.15 11.47
C THR A 131 6.07 -17.61 12.13
N LEU A 132 6.43 -18.11 13.31
CA LEU A 132 7.68 -17.75 14.00
C LEU A 132 8.89 -18.28 13.22
N ALA A 133 8.86 -19.55 12.81
CA ALA A 133 9.93 -20.15 12.01
C ALA A 133 10.15 -19.42 10.67
N GLU A 134 9.07 -19.05 9.97
CA GLU A 134 9.15 -18.25 8.75
C GLU A 134 9.73 -16.85 9.00
N ARG A 135 9.36 -16.22 10.13
CA ARG A 135 9.92 -14.92 10.55
C ARG A 135 11.39 -15.02 10.88
N ASP A 136 11.82 -16.03 11.63
CA ASP A 136 13.22 -16.22 12.01
C ASP A 136 14.10 -16.53 10.79
N ALA A 137 13.58 -17.33 9.85
CA ALA A 137 14.24 -17.56 8.55
C ALA A 137 14.40 -16.25 7.75
N ARG A 138 13.38 -15.39 7.76
CA ARG A 138 13.45 -14.06 7.12
C ARG A 138 14.44 -13.15 7.84
N ILE A 139 14.40 -13.08 9.17
CA ILE A 139 15.31 -12.24 9.97
C ILE A 139 16.76 -12.67 9.74
N SER A 140 17.05 -13.97 9.80
CA SER A 140 18.41 -14.48 9.55
C SER A 140 18.91 -14.12 8.15
N ALA A 141 18.08 -14.30 7.11
CA ALA A 141 18.44 -13.88 5.76
C ALA A 141 18.74 -12.36 5.66
N LEU A 142 17.88 -11.51 6.24
CA LEU A 142 18.10 -10.06 6.27
C LEU A 142 19.34 -9.68 7.08
N THR A 143 19.66 -10.39 8.17
CA THR A 143 20.87 -10.10 8.95
C THR A 143 22.14 -10.40 8.17
N VAL A 144 22.17 -11.49 7.38
CA VAL A 144 23.30 -11.82 6.51
C VAL A 144 23.45 -10.75 5.42
N GLU A 145 22.35 -10.36 4.78
CA GLU A 145 22.37 -9.31 3.76
C GLU A 145 22.86 -7.98 4.33
N ASN A 146 22.37 -7.59 5.52
CA ASN A 146 22.85 -6.39 6.21
C ASN A 146 24.34 -6.48 6.54
N GLN A 147 24.83 -7.60 7.09
CA GLN A 147 26.26 -7.78 7.37
C GLN A 147 27.15 -7.66 6.13
N ILE A 148 26.65 -8.05 4.94
CA ILE A 148 27.37 -7.88 3.68
C ILE A 148 27.32 -6.42 3.20
N MET A 149 26.21 -5.71 3.46
CA MET A 149 26.03 -4.30 3.06
C MET A 149 26.73 -3.32 4.01
N THR A 150 26.83 -3.61 5.30
CA THR A 150 27.47 -2.74 6.30
C THR A 150 28.88 -2.29 5.90
N PRO A 151 29.84 -3.17 5.52
CA PRO A 151 31.18 -2.72 5.15
C PRO A 151 31.19 -1.90 3.85
N LYS A 152 30.20 -2.09 2.96
CA LYS A 152 30.04 -1.26 1.75
C LYS A 152 29.52 0.14 2.08
N ALA A 153 28.61 0.23 3.06
CA ALA A 153 28.11 1.50 3.58
C ALA A 153 29.20 2.25 4.35
N GLU A 154 29.92 1.57 5.26
CA GLU A 154 31.02 2.17 6.04
C GLU A 154 32.15 2.67 5.13
N TYR A 155 32.56 1.90 4.12
CA TYR A 155 33.54 2.37 3.13
C TYR A 155 33.07 3.62 2.38
N PHE A 156 31.77 3.72 2.11
CA PHE A 156 31.18 4.89 1.46
C PHE A 156 31.17 6.11 2.40
N ASP A 157 30.78 5.91 3.66
CA ASP A 157 30.79 6.95 4.69
C ASP A 157 32.22 7.48 4.94
N ASP A 158 33.22 6.60 5.01
CA ASP A 158 34.64 6.96 5.11
C ASP A 158 35.13 7.81 3.91
N LEU A 159 34.61 7.55 2.71
CA LEU A 159 34.92 8.35 1.51
C LEU A 159 34.19 9.69 1.49
N VAL A 160 32.98 9.75 2.07
CA VAL A 160 32.20 10.98 2.22
C VAL A 160 32.88 11.90 3.24
N ASP A 161 33.34 11.36 4.37
CA ASP A 161 34.01 12.08 5.46
C ASP A 161 35.34 12.73 5.04
N ARG A 162 36.05 12.15 4.08
CA ARG A 162 37.27 12.75 3.50
C ARG A 162 37.01 14.00 2.65
N ASN A 163 35.75 14.40 2.47
CA ASN A 163 35.30 15.57 1.69
C ASN A 163 36.02 15.71 0.33
N LEU A 164 36.17 14.59 -0.39
CA LEU A 164 36.82 14.53 -1.70
C LEU A 164 35.90 15.15 -2.76
N LEU A 165 36.09 16.44 -2.98
CA LEU A 165 35.49 17.19 -4.08
C LEU A 165 36.20 16.86 -5.39
N THR A 166 35.42 16.57 -6.44
CA THR A 166 35.98 16.27 -7.77
C THR A 166 35.40 17.21 -8.83
N SER A 167 36.16 17.44 -9.89
CA SER A 167 35.69 18.24 -11.02
C SER A 167 34.69 17.47 -11.89
N PHE A 168 33.88 18.17 -12.71
CA PHE A 168 32.97 17.52 -13.68
C PHE A 168 33.69 16.51 -14.58
N ARG A 169 34.93 16.81 -14.99
CA ARG A 169 35.76 15.92 -15.79
C ARG A 169 36.11 14.63 -15.05
N GLU A 170 36.60 14.77 -13.82
CA GLU A 170 36.99 13.61 -13.01
C GLU A 170 35.79 12.75 -12.64
N THR A 171 34.67 13.37 -12.27
CA THR A 171 33.42 12.63 -12.03
C THR A 171 32.96 11.90 -13.29
N ALA A 172 32.95 12.56 -14.46
CA ALA A 172 32.57 11.91 -15.72
C ALA A 172 33.48 10.71 -16.05
N LYS A 173 34.80 10.84 -15.81
CA LYS A 173 35.76 9.75 -15.98
C LYS A 173 35.51 8.60 -14.99
N GLN A 174 35.20 8.89 -13.73
CA GLN A 174 34.86 7.88 -12.72
C GLN A 174 33.56 7.13 -13.04
N LEU A 175 32.61 7.82 -13.67
CA LEU A 175 31.33 7.26 -14.11
C LEU A 175 31.39 6.62 -15.50
N GLU A 176 32.56 6.59 -16.15
CA GLU A 176 32.78 6.07 -17.51
C GLU A 176 31.92 6.72 -18.61
N VAL A 177 31.45 7.96 -18.37
CA VAL A 177 30.64 8.73 -19.33
C VAL A 177 31.44 9.86 -19.96
N LYS A 178 31.08 10.25 -21.19
CA LYS A 178 31.71 11.40 -21.85
C LYS A 178 31.38 12.69 -21.09
N GLU A 179 32.40 13.50 -20.78
CA GLU A 179 32.27 14.75 -20.03
C GLU A 179 31.15 15.66 -20.58
N LYS A 180 31.07 15.82 -21.91
CA LYS A 180 30.02 16.63 -22.55
C LYS A 180 28.62 16.05 -22.37
N ALA A 181 28.46 14.73 -22.42
CA ALA A 181 27.17 14.06 -22.23
C ALA A 181 26.71 14.21 -20.77
N PHE A 182 27.64 14.06 -19.83
CA PHE A 182 27.38 14.26 -18.40
C PHE A 182 26.93 15.70 -18.10
N ILE A 183 27.62 16.71 -18.63
CA ILE A 183 27.23 18.11 -18.47
C ILE A 183 25.87 18.39 -19.13
N ALA A 184 25.61 17.84 -20.32
CA ALA A 184 24.33 17.99 -20.99
C ALA A 184 23.18 17.41 -20.17
N PHE A 185 23.38 16.22 -19.60
CA PHE A 185 22.42 15.58 -18.70
C PHE A 185 22.11 16.44 -17.46
N LEU A 186 23.15 16.97 -16.80
CA LEU A 186 22.96 17.82 -15.63
C LEU A 186 22.24 19.15 -15.95
N LEU A 187 22.47 19.70 -17.15
CA LEU A 187 21.76 20.89 -17.63
C LEU A 187 20.29 20.56 -17.95
N GLU A 188 20.03 19.45 -18.66
CA GLU A 188 18.68 19.01 -19.04
C GLU A 188 17.82 18.72 -17.80
N LYS A 189 18.38 18.00 -16.83
CA LYS A 189 17.72 17.70 -15.55
C LYS A 189 17.71 18.88 -14.58
N LYS A 190 18.24 20.05 -14.96
CA LYS A 190 18.30 21.27 -14.16
C LYS A 190 18.99 21.07 -12.81
N PHE A 191 20.05 20.26 -12.74
CA PHE A 191 20.95 20.21 -11.58
C PHE A 191 21.93 21.38 -11.57
N ILE A 192 22.37 21.79 -12.77
CA ILE A 192 23.26 22.93 -12.98
C ILE A 192 22.70 23.83 -14.09
N TYR A 193 23.16 25.08 -14.13
CA TYR A 193 22.89 26.04 -15.22
C TYR A 193 24.17 26.78 -15.61
N ARG A 194 24.13 27.51 -16.73
CA ARG A 194 25.19 28.43 -17.13
C ARG A 194 24.83 29.86 -16.72
N ASP A 195 25.70 30.50 -15.94
CA ASP A 195 25.58 31.92 -15.61
C ASP A 195 25.90 32.81 -16.83
N LYS A 196 25.69 34.13 -16.72
CA LYS A 196 25.98 35.16 -17.74
C LYS A 196 27.41 35.09 -18.29
N LYS A 197 28.36 34.61 -17.48
CA LYS A 197 29.76 34.39 -17.86
C LYS A 197 30.04 32.99 -18.45
N GLY A 198 29.01 32.19 -18.71
CA GLY A 198 29.11 30.83 -19.24
C GLY A 198 29.54 29.76 -18.23
N LYS A 199 29.73 30.14 -16.96
CA LYS A 199 30.19 29.26 -15.88
C LYS A 199 29.07 28.34 -15.40
N LEU A 200 29.40 27.06 -15.17
CA LEU A 200 28.48 26.09 -14.59
C LEU A 200 28.28 26.36 -13.11
N MET A 201 27.02 26.51 -12.69
CA MET A 201 26.60 26.77 -11.31
C MET A 201 25.46 25.83 -10.92
N PRO A 202 25.38 25.37 -9.66
CA PRO A 202 24.30 24.49 -9.22
C PRO A 202 23.00 25.27 -8.99
N TYR A 203 21.86 24.65 -9.28
CA TYR A 203 20.56 25.19 -8.86
C TYR A 203 20.38 25.01 -7.35
N ALA A 204 20.09 26.10 -6.63
CA ALA A 204 19.92 26.07 -5.17
C ALA A 204 18.86 25.05 -4.71
N GLU A 205 17.71 25.01 -5.40
CA GLU A 205 16.60 24.08 -5.08
C GLU A 205 16.98 22.60 -5.21
N LYS A 206 17.90 22.26 -6.13
CA LYS A 206 18.33 20.88 -6.36
C LYS A 206 19.65 20.53 -5.68
N ASN A 207 20.35 21.52 -5.15
CA ASN A 207 21.65 21.33 -4.53
C ASN A 207 21.50 20.91 -3.06
N ASN A 208 20.99 19.70 -2.83
CA ASN A 208 20.91 19.10 -1.49
C ASN A 208 22.27 18.50 -1.06
N GLY A 209 23.33 19.30 -1.13
CA GLY A 209 24.72 18.88 -0.86
C GLY A 209 25.36 18.06 -1.99
N LEU A 210 24.88 18.20 -3.24
CA LEU A 210 25.44 17.51 -4.41
C LEU A 210 26.67 18.22 -5.00
N PHE A 211 26.73 19.54 -4.83
CA PHE A 211 27.77 20.40 -5.35
C PHE A 211 28.27 21.39 -4.28
N GLU A 212 29.57 21.68 -4.33
CA GLU A 212 30.21 22.74 -3.54
C GLU A 212 30.92 23.71 -4.48
N VAL A 213 30.82 25.02 -4.22
CA VAL A 213 31.52 26.04 -5.02
C VAL A 213 32.76 26.48 -4.24
N LYS A 214 33.95 26.17 -4.76
CA LYS A 214 35.23 26.54 -4.15
C LYS A 214 35.95 27.62 -4.93
N GLU A 215 36.73 28.42 -4.22
CA GLU A 215 37.73 29.28 -4.84
C GLU A 215 38.93 28.43 -5.26
N CYS A 216 39.38 28.62 -6.49
CA CYS A 216 40.48 27.91 -7.09
C CYS A 216 41.50 28.92 -7.60
N PHE A 217 42.76 28.61 -7.37
CA PHE A 217 43.91 29.36 -7.87
C PHE A 217 44.85 28.39 -8.59
N ASN A 218 45.31 28.78 -9.78
CA ASN A 218 46.29 27.99 -10.53
C ASN A 218 47.59 28.79 -10.67
N ASP A 219 48.63 28.34 -9.97
CA ASP A 219 49.95 29.00 -9.95
C ASP A 219 50.57 29.13 -11.34
N LYS A 220 50.33 28.16 -12.23
CA LYS A 220 50.94 28.13 -13.58
C LYS A 220 50.27 29.10 -14.55
N THR A 221 48.97 29.31 -14.41
CA THR A 221 48.20 30.18 -15.31
C THR A 221 47.79 31.49 -14.65
N GLN A 222 48.15 31.70 -13.38
CA GLN A 222 47.72 32.81 -12.52
C GLN A 222 46.20 33.05 -12.53
N TRP A 223 45.43 31.99 -12.80
CA TRP A 223 43.98 32.09 -12.86
C TRP A 223 43.41 31.95 -11.46
N SER A 224 42.58 32.92 -11.06
CA SER A 224 41.78 32.88 -9.85
C SER A 224 40.30 32.95 -10.19
N GLY A 225 39.50 32.18 -9.48
CA GLY A 225 38.06 32.22 -9.66
C GLY A 225 37.37 31.20 -8.79
N THR A 226 36.05 31.13 -8.91
CA THR A 226 35.26 30.09 -8.26
C THR A 226 35.02 28.95 -9.24
N GLN A 227 34.98 27.71 -8.77
CA GLN A 227 34.68 26.51 -9.54
C GLN A 227 33.67 25.63 -8.79
N THR A 228 32.68 25.11 -9.50
CA THR A 228 31.74 24.14 -8.94
C THR A 228 32.36 22.76 -8.98
N MET A 229 32.40 22.12 -7.82
CA MET A 229 32.91 20.78 -7.59
C MET A 229 31.77 19.86 -7.15
N ILE A 230 31.91 18.57 -7.42
CA ILE A 230 30.92 17.54 -7.12
C ILE A 230 31.34 16.83 -5.84
N THR A 231 30.41 16.75 -4.89
CA THR A 231 30.62 16.08 -3.60
C THR A 231 30.55 14.55 -3.76
N PRO A 232 31.03 13.77 -2.79
CA PRO A 232 30.80 12.31 -2.75
C PRO A 232 29.31 11.94 -2.92
N LYS A 233 28.41 12.65 -2.24
CA LYS A 233 26.96 12.50 -2.38
C LYS A 233 26.47 12.80 -3.80
N GLY A 234 26.99 13.86 -4.42
CA GLY A 234 26.73 14.21 -5.81
C GLY A 234 27.13 13.08 -6.76
N ARG A 235 28.35 12.56 -6.63
CA ARG A 235 28.86 11.47 -7.47
C ARG A 235 27.98 10.22 -7.41
N GLU A 236 27.58 9.80 -6.22
CA GLU A 236 26.73 8.62 -6.06
C GLU A 236 25.32 8.84 -6.62
N THR A 237 24.74 10.01 -6.36
CA THR A 237 23.45 10.40 -6.93
C THR A 237 23.51 10.35 -8.45
N PHE A 238 24.59 10.87 -9.05
CA PHE A 238 24.76 10.84 -10.50
C PHE A 238 25.13 9.47 -11.04
N ARG A 239 25.83 8.61 -10.28
CA ARG A 239 26.10 7.22 -10.64
C ARG A 239 24.81 6.44 -10.86
N LEU A 240 23.82 6.62 -9.98
CA LEU A 240 22.52 5.96 -10.11
C LEU A 240 21.69 6.55 -11.27
N LEU A 241 21.74 7.88 -11.44
CA LEU A 241 20.95 8.57 -12.47
C LEU A 241 21.53 8.48 -13.88
N CYS A 242 22.84 8.23 -14.03
CA CYS A 242 23.52 8.14 -15.32
C CYS A 242 23.60 6.70 -15.88
N GLN A 243 22.95 5.71 -15.24
CA GLN A 243 22.88 4.34 -15.77
C GLN A 243 22.09 4.36 -17.10
N GLY A 244 22.80 4.35 -18.23
CA GLY A 244 22.21 4.31 -19.58
C GLY A 244 22.36 5.57 -20.44
N ILE A 245 23.27 6.49 -20.09
CA ILE A 245 23.63 7.68 -20.89
C ILE A 245 24.86 7.40 -21.78
#